data_AF-S9R6M2-F1
#
_entry.id   AF-S9R6M2-F1
#
_cell.length_a   1.000
_cell.length_b   1.000
_cell.length_c   1.000
_cell.angle_alpha   90.00
_cell.angle_beta   90.00
_cell.angle_gamma   90.00
#
_symmetry.space_group_name_H-M   'P 1'
#
loop_
_entity.id
_entity.type
_entity.pdbx_description
1 polymer ?
#
loop_
_entity_poly.entity_id
_entity_poly.type
_entity_poly.pdbx_seq_one_letter_code
_entity_poly.pdbx_strand_id
1 'polypeptide(L)' 'MDLFRLEDFSSVMVCTERFFATRQRSGLDGVVFQPLPTRTSAT' A
#
# COMPACT_ATOMS: atom_id res chain seq x y z
N MET A 1 -4.45 -3.18 -12.64
CA MET A 1 -4.46 -3.84 -11.32
C MET A 1 -3.51 -3.05 -10.44
N ASP A 2 -3.95 -2.56 -9.28
CA ASP A 2 -3.17 -1.62 -8.45
C ASP A 2 -3.00 -2.11 -6.99
N LEU A 3 -3.40 -3.35 -6.70
CA LEU A 3 -3.29 -4.02 -5.40
C LEU A 3 -2.69 -5.41 -5.65
N PHE A 4 -1.66 -5.75 -4.88
CA PHE A 4 -0.83 -6.93 -5.08
C PHE A 4 -0.59 -7.62 -3.74
N ARG A 5 -0.39 -8.94 -3.79
CA ARG A 5 0.01 -9.76 -2.64
C ARG A 5 1.46 -10.14 -2.80
N LEU A 6 2.23 -10.06 -1.72
CA LEU A 6 3.60 -10.54 -1.73
C LEU A 6 3.59 -12.04 -1.42
N GLU A 7 4.21 -12.84 -2.28
CA GLU A 7 4.19 -14.30 -2.16
C GLU A 7 4.81 -14.77 -0.85
N ASP A 8 6.00 -14.25 -0.53
CA ASP A 8 6.73 -14.56 0.71
C ASP A 8 6.11 -13.92 1.96
N PHE A 9 5.20 -12.95 1.79
CA PHE A 9 4.52 -12.23 2.87
C PHE A 9 3.02 -12.16 2.61
N SER A 10 2.37 -13.33 2.58
CA SER A 10 0.96 -13.45 2.20
C SER A 10 -0.02 -12.66 3.08
N SER A 11 0.38 -12.22 4.28
CA SER A 11 -0.40 -11.32 5.12
C SER A 11 -0.33 -9.84 4.69
N VAL A 12 0.60 -9.49 3.80
CA VAL A 12 0.87 -8.12 3.35
C VAL A 12 0.24 -7.88 1.98
N MET A 13 -0.56 -6.82 1.90
CA MET A 13 -1.05 -6.28 0.62
C MET A 13 -0.33 -4.98 0.31
N VAL A 14 0.11 -4.83 -0.94
CA VAL A 14 0.79 -3.62 -1.42
C VAL A 14 -0.07 -2.99 -2.51
N CYS A 15 -0.26 -1.67 -2.47
CA CYS A 15 -0.97 -0.96 -3.51
C CYS A 15 -0.17 0.21 -4.08
N THR A 16 -0.53 0.64 -5.30
CA THR A 16 0.02 1.86 -5.89
C THR A 16 -0.56 3.09 -5.20
N GLU A 17 0.16 4.22 -5.30
CA GLU A 17 -0.31 5.51 -4.78
C GLU A 17 -1.63 5.95 -5.43
N ARG A 18 -1.85 5.61 -6.71
CA ARG A 18 -3.12 5.89 -7.40
C ARG A 18 -4.31 5.18 -6.76
N PHE A 19 -4.12 3.93 -6.35
CA PHE A 19 -5.16 3.18 -5.65
C PHE A 19 -5.44 3.76 -4.27
N PHE A 20 -4.38 4.08 -3.53
CA PHE A 20 -4.49 4.78 -2.25
C PHE A 20 -5.29 6.08 -2.39
N ALA A 21 -4.94 6.96 -3.34
CA ALA A 21 -5.62 8.24 -3.54
C ALA A 21 -7.11 8.08 -3.89
N THR A 22 -7.47 7.02 -4.61
CA THR A 22 -8.89 6.73 -4.95
C THR A 22 -9.66 6.20 -3.74
N ARG A 23 -9.03 5.34 -2.92
CA ARG A 23 -9.68 4.70 -1.77
C ARG A 23 -9.71 5.56 -0.52
N GLN A 24 -8.70 6.40 -0.30
CA GLN A 24 -8.70 7.37 0.79
C GLN A 24 -9.90 8.33 0.69
N ARG A 25 -10.30 8.70 -0.53
CA ARG A 25 -11.45 9.59 -0.77
C ARG A 25 -12.80 8.91 -0.57
N SER A 26 -12.88 7.60 -0.81
CA SER A 26 -14.12 6.82 -0.69
C SER A 26 -14.29 6.18 0.68
N GLY A 27 -13.22 6.05 1.46
CA GLY A 27 -13.21 5.33 2.72
C GLY A 27 -13.23 3.82 2.50
N LEU A 28 -12.37 3.09 3.20
CA LEU A 28 -12.44 1.64 3.32
C LEU A 28 -12.48 1.29 4.80
N ASP A 29 -13.62 0.80 5.26
CA ASP A 29 -13.79 0.44 6.66
C ASP A 29 -12.79 -0.65 7.08
N GLY A 30 -12.15 -0.43 8.22
CA GLY A 30 -11.18 -1.37 8.79
C GLY A 30 -9.83 -1.44 8.09
N VAL A 31 -9.53 -0.54 7.14
CA VAL A 31 -8.25 -0.52 6.41
C VAL A 31 -7.44 0.72 6.77
N VAL A 32 -6.19 0.50 7.19
CA VAL A 32 -5.20 1.57 7.38
C VAL A 32 -4.10 1.39 6.34
N PHE A 33 -3.82 2.45 5.57
CA PHE A 33 -2.71 2.46 4.63
C PHE A 33 -1.45 2.96 5.33
N GLN A 34 -0.34 2.24 5.15
CA GLN A 34 0.97 2.63 5.66
C GLN A 34 1.95 2.78 4.48
N PRO A 35 2.78 3.84 4.46
CA PRO A 35 3.80 3.98 3.43
C PRO A 35 4.83 2.86 3.54
N LEU A 36 5.27 2.34 2.41
CA LEU A 36 6.37 1.38 2.38
C LEU A 36 7.66 2.07 2.79
N PRO A 37 8.51 1.43 3.63
CA PRO A 37 9.85 1.92 3.90
C PRO A 37 10.63 1.97 2.59
N THR A 38 10.87 3.16 2.08
CA THR A 38 11.80 3.34 0.97
C THR A 38 13.19 3.36 1.56
N ARG A 39 14.13 2.67 0.92
CA ARG A 39 15.53 2.74 1.33
C ARG A 39 16.01 4.17 1.01
N THR A 40 16.01 5.05 2.00
CA THR A 40 16.76 6.29 1.93
C THR A 40 18.22 5.88 1.91
N SER A 41 18.81 5.77 0.72
CA SER A 41 20.26 5.86 0.61
C SER A 41 20.63 7.20 1.21
N ALA A 42 21.22 7.19 2.41
CA ALA A 42 21.84 8.38 2.98
C ALA A 42 22.88 8.87 1.97
N THR A 43 22.67 10.07 1.44
CA THR A 43 23.65 10.82 0.65
C THR A 43 24.51 11.62 1.61
#